data_AF-A0A1I2TFS3-F1
#
_entry.id   AF-A0A1I2TFS3-F1
#
_cell.length_a   1.000
_cell.length_b   1.000
_cell.length_c   1.000
_cell.angle_alpha   90.00
_cell.angle_beta   90.00
_cell.angle_gamma   90.00
#
_symmetry.space_group_name_H-M   'P 1'
#
loop_
_entity.id
_entity.type
_entity.pdbx_description
1 polymer ?
#
loop_
_entity_poly.entity_id
_entity_poly.type
_entity_poly.pdbx_seq_one_letter_code
_entity_poly.pdbx_strand_id
1 'polypeptide(L)'
;MTGELLEAKLCPGNMYTSNGIVNFIQPLIKRSNDKFPETLLFLRGDSGFAIPDLYALCEKEPVYFVIHLKSNAQLQRLANEYHTATVPSDVSKTECYFEETIHQAKSVIEA
;
A
#
# COMPACT_ATOMS: atom_id res chain seq x y z
N MET A 1 10.85 1.96 16.74
CA MET A 1 11.37 2.53 15.47
C MET A 1 12.30 3.68 15.80
N THR A 2 13.50 3.72 15.23
CA THR A 2 14.56 4.72 15.51
C THR A 2 14.27 6.13 14.97
N GLY A 3 13.17 6.33 14.21
CA GLY A 3 12.72 7.66 13.79
C GLY A 3 13.66 8.37 12.80
N GLU A 4 14.61 7.65 12.21
CA GLU A 4 15.60 8.21 11.31
C GLU A 4 15.01 8.52 9.93
N LEU A 5 15.34 9.69 9.39
CA LEU A 5 15.02 10.06 8.01
C LEU A 5 16.10 9.48 7.08
N LEU A 6 15.72 8.55 6.21
CA LEU A 6 16.64 7.94 5.26
C LEU A 6 16.88 8.84 4.04
N GLU A 7 15.80 9.26 3.38
CA GLU A 7 15.85 10.10 2.19
C GLU A 7 14.59 10.96 2.08
N ALA A 8 14.68 12.07 1.36
CA ALA A 8 13.57 12.97 1.05
C ALA A 8 13.68 13.49 -0.38
N LYS A 9 12.55 13.60 -1.07
CA LYS A 9 12.47 14.12 -2.44
C LYS A 9 11.37 15.16 -2.54
N LEU A 10 11.73 16.35 -3.01
CA LEU A 10 10.74 17.38 -3.35
C LEU A 10 10.06 17.00 -4.68
N CYS A 11 8.73 16.91 -4.67
CA CYS A 11 7.95 16.64 -5.87
C CYS A 11 7.45 17.97 -6.49
N PRO A 12 7.47 18.10 -7.82
CA PRO A 12 6.83 19.23 -8.50
C PRO A 12 5.33 19.30 -8.15
N GLY A 13 4.81 20.51 -7.89
CA GLY A 13 3.42 20.69 -7.45
C GLY A 13 2.36 20.34 -8.49
N ASN A 14 2.75 20.11 -9.74
CA ASN A 14 1.87 19.69 -10.84
C ASN A 14 1.96 18.20 -11.15
N MET A 15 2.76 17.42 -10.42
CA MET A 15 2.90 15.99 -10.60
C MET A 15 2.37 15.24 -9.39
N TYR A 16 1.82 14.05 -9.63
CA TYR A 16 1.36 13.19 -8.55
C TYR A 16 2.55 12.69 -7.71
N THR A 17 2.35 12.50 -6.41
CA THR A 17 3.43 12.19 -5.46
C THR A 17 4.14 10.86 -5.76
N SER A 18 3.47 9.89 -6.39
CA SER A 18 4.12 8.63 -6.80
C SER A 18 5.04 8.77 -8.01
N ASN A 19 5.09 9.94 -8.66
CA ASN A 19 5.91 10.11 -9.85
C ASN A 19 7.40 9.87 -9.55
N GLY A 20 7.96 8.85 -10.18
CA GLY A 20 9.35 8.41 -9.97
C GLY A 20 9.60 7.77 -8.60
N ILE A 21 8.56 7.24 -7.93
CA ILE A 21 8.70 6.56 -6.64
C ILE A 21 9.56 5.29 -6.73
N VAL A 22 9.44 4.52 -7.83
CA VAL A 22 10.22 3.29 -8.03
C VAL A 22 11.71 3.60 -8.02
N ASN A 23 12.14 4.60 -8.79
CA ASN A 23 13.54 5.03 -8.85
C ASN A 23 14.04 5.58 -7.50
N PHE A 24 13.13 6.14 -6.68
CA PHE A 24 13.46 6.68 -5.37
C PHE A 24 13.60 5.57 -4.31
N ILE A 25 12.68 4.60 -4.27
CA ILE A 25 12.62 3.58 -3.23
C ILE A 25 13.47 2.34 -3.54
N GLN A 26 13.64 1.96 -4.81
CA GLN A 26 14.38 0.74 -5.16
C GLN A 26 15.81 0.72 -4.62
N PRO A 27 16.61 1.81 -4.73
CA PRO A 27 17.96 1.83 -4.15
C PRO A 27 17.96 1.65 -2.63
N LEU A 28 16.95 2.20 -1.94
CA LEU A 28 16.78 2.08 -0.49
C LEU A 28 16.48 0.64 -0.09
N ILE A 29 15.58 -0.03 -0.81
CA ILE A 29 15.25 -1.44 -0.57
C ILE A 29 16.50 -2.30 -0.72
N LYS A 30 17.19 -2.18 -1.86
CA LYS A 30 18.40 -2.97 -2.15
C LYS A 30 19.49 -2.76 -1.11
N ARG A 31 19.82 -1.49 -0.80
CA ARG A 31 20.82 -1.15 0.22
C ARG A 31 20.46 -1.72 1.59
N SER A 32 19.18 -1.69 1.95
CA SER A 32 18.71 -2.20 3.24
C SER A 32 18.82 -3.71 3.31
N ASN A 33 18.41 -4.41 2.25
CA ASN A 33 18.48 -5.86 2.16
C ASN A 33 19.93 -6.36 2.13
N ASP A 34 20.82 -5.69 1.39
CA ASP A 34 22.24 -6.03 1.35
C ASP A 34 22.92 -5.83 2.71
N LYS A 35 22.55 -4.75 3.42
CA LYS A 35 23.16 -4.40 4.71
C LYS A 35 22.59 -5.20 5.88
N PHE A 36 21.32 -5.60 5.78
CA PHE A 36 20.58 -6.26 6.86
C PHE A 36 19.81 -7.49 6.33
N PRO A 37 20.51 -8.53 5.82
CA PRO A 37 19.87 -9.65 5.11
C PRO A 37 18.92 -10.50 5.98
N GLU A 38 19.10 -10.49 7.30
CA GLU A 38 18.22 -11.21 8.23
C GLU A 38 17.03 -10.37 8.73
N THR A 39 16.94 -9.10 8.32
CA THR A 39 15.86 -8.20 8.73
C THR A 39 14.74 -8.21 7.70
N LEU A 40 13.51 -8.41 8.16
CA LEU A 40 12.33 -8.28 7.31
C LEU A 40 12.06 -6.80 7.02
N LEU A 41 12.23 -6.40 5.76
CA LEU A 41 11.90 -5.06 5.31
C LEU A 41 10.39 -4.94 5.05
N PHE A 42 9.80 -3.84 5.49
CA PHE A 42 8.38 -3.56 5.32
C PHE A 42 8.15 -2.16 4.75
N LEU A 43 7.59 -2.08 3.55
CA LEU A 43 7.19 -0.84 2.90
C LEU A 43 5.74 -0.49 3.27
N ARG A 44 5.54 0.72 3.79
CA ARG A 44 4.21 1.25 4.05
C ARG A 44 3.96 2.48 3.19
N GLY A 45 2.86 2.47 2.45
CA GLY A 45 2.42 3.59 1.63
C GLY A 45 0.97 3.98 1.91
N ASP A 46 0.64 5.24 1.64
CA ASP A 46 -0.75 5.67 1.53
C ASP A 46 -1.27 5.52 0.09
N SER A 47 -2.52 5.91 -0.14
CA SER A 47 -3.18 5.77 -1.43
C SER A 47 -2.54 6.53 -2.58
N GLY A 48 -1.74 7.56 -2.27
CA GLY A 48 -0.93 8.28 -3.25
C GLY A 48 0.17 7.42 -3.88
N PHE A 49 0.44 6.24 -3.34
CA PHE A 49 1.45 5.30 -3.84
C PHE A 49 0.85 4.00 -4.37
N ALA A 50 -0.48 3.89 -4.46
CA ALA A 50 -1.17 2.71 -4.99
C ALA A 50 -1.10 2.64 -6.53
N ILE A 51 0.12 2.51 -7.07
CA ILE A 51 0.39 2.42 -8.51
C ILE A 51 0.95 1.03 -8.90
N PRO A 52 0.61 0.49 -10.08
CA PRO A 52 1.07 -0.82 -10.54
C PRO A 52 2.60 -1.01 -10.44
N ASP A 53 3.36 0.00 -10.86
CA ASP A 53 4.83 -0.09 -10.89
C ASP A 53 5.45 -0.27 -9.50
N LEU A 54 4.83 0.29 -8.44
CA LEU A 54 5.33 0.11 -7.08
C LEU A 54 4.98 -1.28 -6.53
N TYR A 55 3.80 -1.81 -6.86
CA TYR A 55 3.45 -3.20 -6.54
C TYR A 55 4.43 -4.17 -7.21
N ALA A 56 4.68 -4.00 -8.51
CA ALA A 56 5.62 -4.83 -9.25
C ALA A 56 7.06 -4.76 -8.69
N LEU A 57 7.50 -3.59 -8.20
CA LEU A 57 8.77 -3.46 -7.50
C LEU A 57 8.79 -4.31 -6.21
N CYS A 58 7.75 -4.18 -5.39
CA CYS A 58 7.67 -4.89 -4.10
C CYS A 58 7.53 -6.41 -4.27
N GLU A 59 6.89 -6.89 -5.34
CA GLU A 59 6.82 -8.32 -5.67
C GLU A 59 8.16 -8.88 -6.17
N LYS A 60 8.99 -8.03 -6.79
CA LYS A 60 10.30 -8.42 -7.34
C LYS A 60 11.42 -8.43 -6.29
N GLU A 61 11.41 -7.49 -5.36
CA GLU A 61 12.45 -7.33 -4.34
C GLU A 61 12.01 -8.01 -3.02
N PRO A 62 12.92 -8.50 -2.16
CA PRO A 62 12.53 -9.10 -0.88
C PRO A 62 12.07 -8.02 0.11
N VAL A 63 10.79 -7.65 0.02
CA VAL A 63 10.14 -6.64 0.86
C VAL A 63 8.67 -6.96 1.04
N TYR A 64 8.17 -6.90 2.27
CA TYR A 64 6.72 -6.91 2.52
C TYR A 64 6.15 -5.53 2.31
N PHE A 65 4.87 -5.42 1.93
CA PHE A 65 4.26 -4.11 1.75
C PHE A 65 2.81 -4.06 2.20
N VAL A 66 2.41 -2.87 2.66
CA VAL A 66 1.01 -2.46 2.81
C VAL A 66 0.86 -1.05 2.23
N ILE A 67 0.02 -0.94 1.20
CA ILE A 67 -0.33 0.33 0.60
C ILE A 67 -1.83 0.51 0.76
N HIS A 68 -2.22 1.50 1.57
CA HIS A 68 -3.64 1.77 1.78
C HIS A 68 -4.29 2.30 0.52
N LEU A 69 -5.45 1.78 0.15
CA LEU A 69 -6.26 2.34 -0.92
C LEU A 69 -7.09 3.52 -0.40
N LYS A 70 -7.37 4.48 -1.29
CA LYS A 70 -8.35 5.52 -1.00
C LYS A 70 -9.72 4.86 -0.89
N SER A 71 -10.55 5.37 0.01
CA SER A 71 -11.95 4.93 0.15
C SER A 71 -12.63 4.84 -1.22
N ASN A 72 -13.18 3.65 -1.53
CA ASN A 72 -13.79 3.33 -2.81
C ASN A 72 -15.18 2.72 -2.55
N ALA A 73 -16.21 3.35 -3.09
CA ALA A 73 -17.60 2.94 -2.89
C ALA A 73 -17.90 1.53 -3.42
N GLN A 74 -17.22 1.08 -4.48
CA GLN A 74 -17.37 -0.27 -5.00
C GLN A 74 -16.75 -1.30 -4.05
N LEU A 75 -15.55 -1.03 -3.53
CA LEU A 75 -14.92 -1.89 -2.53
C LEU A 75 -15.74 -1.96 -1.24
N GLN A 76 -16.32 -0.84 -0.81
CA GLN A 76 -17.22 -0.81 0.34
C GLN A 76 -18.50 -1.63 0.09
N ARG A 77 -19.07 -1.54 -1.12
CA ARG A 77 -20.25 -2.33 -1.48
C ARG A 77 -19.92 -3.83 -1.47
N LEU A 78 -18.80 -4.23 -2.06
CA LEU A 78 -18.32 -5.61 -2.05
C LEU A 78 -18.10 -6.10 -0.61
N ALA A 79 -17.46 -5.30 0.24
CA ALA A 79 -17.26 -5.65 1.65
C ALA A 79 -18.60 -5.90 2.38
N ASN A 80 -19.61 -5.06 2.14
CA ASN A 80 -20.95 -5.23 2.71
C ASN A 80 -21.70 -6.46 2.16
N GLU A 81 -21.44 -6.84 0.89
CA GLU A 81 -21.99 -8.05 0.27
C GLU A 81 -21.38 -9.32 0.91
N TYR A 82 -20.09 -9.30 1.23
CA TYR A 82 -19.42 -10.41 1.93
C TYR A 82 -19.82 -10.53 3.39
N HIS A 83 -19.84 -9.40 4.10
CA HIS A 83 -20.23 -9.32 5.52
C HIS A 83 -21.17 -8.15 5.72
N THR A 84 -22.46 -8.46 5.89
CA THR A 84 -23.44 -7.44 6.25
C THR A 84 -23.12 -6.94 7.66
N ALA A 85 -23.09 -5.62 7.85
CA ALA A 85 -22.84 -5.02 9.16
C ALA A 85 -23.89 -5.50 10.18
N THR A 86 -23.54 -6.49 10.98
CA THR A 86 -24.33 -6.97 12.10
C THR A 86 -24.02 -6.15 13.35
N VAL A 87 -25.01 -6.04 14.25
CA VAL A 87 -24.78 -5.46 15.58
C VAL A 87 -23.75 -6.36 16.28
N PRO A 88 -22.63 -5.81 16.77
CA PRO A 88 -21.64 -6.60 17.48
C PRO A 88 -22.31 -7.32 18.65
N SER A 89 -22.07 -8.62 18.77
CA SER A 89 -22.58 -9.39 19.91
C SER A 89 -21.98 -8.90 21.24
N ASP A 90 -20.78 -8.33 21.18
CA ASP A 90 -20.03 -7.78 22.29
C ASP A 90 -19.26 -6.54 21.85
N VAL A 91 -19.72 -5.35 22.27
CA VAL A 91 -19.13 -4.06 21.89
C VAL A 91 -17.75 -3.81 22.52
N SER A 92 -17.30 -4.65 23.46
CA SER A 92 -15.94 -4.57 24.01
C SER A 92 -14.90 -5.22 23.11
N LYS A 93 -15.32 -5.94 22.06
CA LYS A 93 -14.44 -6.66 21.14
C LYS A 93 -14.50 -6.05 19.75
N THR A 94 -13.33 -5.89 19.14
CA THR A 94 -13.23 -5.54 17.71
C THR A 94 -13.31 -6.81 16.89
N GLU A 95 -14.32 -6.92 16.03
CA GLU A 95 -14.46 -7.99 15.04
C GLU A 95 -13.80 -7.54 13.73
N CYS A 96 -12.87 -8.34 13.21
CA CYS A 96 -12.19 -8.10 11.94
C CYS A 96 -12.43 -9.30 11.02
N TYR A 97 -12.92 -9.02 9.81
CA TYR A 97 -13.15 -10.03 8.77
C TYR A 97 -12.19 -9.78 7.62
N PHE A 98 -11.66 -10.86 7.05
CA PHE A 98 -10.74 -10.82 5.92
C PHE A 98 -11.33 -11.63 4.78
N GLU A 99 -11.47 -11.00 3.63
CA GLU A 99 -11.95 -11.64 2.40
C GLU A 99 -11.03 -11.22 1.25
N GLU A 100 -10.75 -12.16 0.35
CA GLU A 100 -9.97 -11.92 -0.86
C GLU A 100 -10.91 -11.88 -2.06
N THR A 101 -10.77 -10.84 -2.90
CA THR A 101 -11.58 -10.71 -4.10
C THR A 101 -10.79 -10.06 -5.22
N ILE A 102 -11.05 -10.47 -6.46
CA ILE A 102 -10.45 -9.86 -7.65
C ILE A 102 -11.30 -8.67 -8.04
N HIS A 103 -10.80 -7.46 -7.78
CA HIS A 103 -11.44 -6.22 -8.18
C HIS A 103 -10.73 -5.61 -9.40
N GLN A 104 -11.44 -5.54 -10.53
CA GLN A 104 -11.01 -4.70 -11.65
C GLN A 104 -11.61 -3.30 -11.47
N ALA A 105 -10.75 -2.32 -11.17
CA ALA A 105 -11.15 -0.93 -11.33
C ALA A 105 -11.52 -0.70 -12.81
N LYS A 106 -12.60 0.05 -13.10
CA LYS A 106 -12.82 0.56 -14.45
C LYS A 106 -11.57 1.33 -14.85
N SER A 107 -10.98 0.99 -16.01
CA SER A 107 -9.71 1.54 -16.50
C SER A 107 -9.52 3.00 -16.10
N VAL A 108 -8.37 3.29 -15.51
CA VAL A 108 -7.88 4.66 -15.40
C VAL A 108 -7.72 5.15 -16.83
N ILE A 109 -8.50 6.16 -17.21
CA ILE A 109 -8.28 6.88 -18.46
C ILE A 109 -6.93 7.57 -18.25
N GLU A 110 -5.89 7.12 -18.97
CA GLU A 110 -4.61 7.83 -19.05
C GLU A 110 -4.91 9.28 -19.49
N ALA A 111 -4.46 10.24 -18.69
CA ALA A 111 -4.52 11.67 -18.98
C ALA A 111 -3.14 12.16 -19.38
#